data_AF-A0A7S2PHV6-F1
#
_entry.id   AF-A0A7S2PHV6-F1
#
_cell.length_a   1.000
_cell.length_b   1.000
_cell.length_c   1.000
_cell.angle_alpha   90.00
_cell.angle_beta   90.00
_cell.angle_gamma   90.00
#
_symmetry.space_group_name_H-M   'P 1'
#
loop_
_entity.id
_entity.type
_entity.pdbx_description
1 polymer ?
#
loop_
_entity_poly.entity_id
_entity_poly.type
_entity_poly.pdbx_seq_one_letter_code
_entity_poly.pdbx_strand_id
1 'polypeptide(L)'
;MLLVPTLSDIFDSIYRLTMKNHIFSAAFLVTSSLAAKPQLTVQVRDGKFDEFEGLEPSFTWETKGTSGEYELECGIDIAARPTTDLASLPKSIWGKAQREYKGWDLSGRAEVQADVPNQAKVELEGDNEEEDVNVKIFASAGKKMSVARVEATKGFESGDARVTVNPRYDVDHEDGDVILGWAKDKTEIELIADRDNQSIKISQQLDDDNRVAPMYASNGTVAVEWERQLGEDNSVLTKITPNECIEVEWHDHDWTANVEVPIEGTKVGGPAVTIKREVKF
;
A
#
# COMPACT_ATOMS: atom_id res chain seq x y z
N MET A 1 28.15 22.67 -5.79
CA MET A 1 26.90 23.08 -5.12
C MET A 1 25.78 22.83 -6.11
N LEU A 2 25.31 21.59 -6.19
CA LEU A 2 24.20 21.20 -7.07
C LEU A 2 22.94 21.79 -6.46
N LEU A 3 22.21 22.59 -7.25
CA LEU A 3 20.94 23.18 -6.86
C LEU A 3 19.91 22.04 -6.74
N VAL A 4 19.67 21.57 -5.52
CA VAL A 4 18.51 20.73 -5.19
C VAL A 4 17.27 21.52 -5.62
N PRO A 5 16.45 21.02 -6.57
CA PRO A 5 15.22 21.70 -6.95
C PRO A 5 14.35 21.87 -5.70
N THR A 6 13.77 23.05 -5.53
CA THR A 6 12.88 23.28 -4.39
C THR A 6 11.63 22.42 -4.54
N LEU A 7 10.98 22.05 -3.44
CA LEU A 7 9.65 21.41 -3.47
C LEU A 7 8.70 22.16 -4.42
N SER A 8 8.77 23.50 -4.48
CA SER A 8 7.97 24.29 -5.41
C SER A 8 8.29 24.03 -6.90
N ASP A 9 9.55 23.75 -7.24
CA ASP A 9 9.96 23.39 -8.61
C ASP A 9 9.47 21.99 -8.99
N ILE A 10 9.45 21.07 -8.03
CA ILE A 10 8.91 19.70 -8.18
C ILE A 10 7.39 19.78 -8.33
N PHE A 11 6.70 20.55 -7.49
CA PHE A 11 5.27 20.80 -7.60
C PHE A 11 4.91 21.48 -8.93
N ASP A 12 5.65 22.50 -9.38
CA ASP A 12 5.41 23.13 -10.70
C ASP A 12 5.69 22.15 -11.86
N SER A 13 6.67 21.26 -11.71
CA SER A 13 6.96 20.18 -12.66
C SER A 13 5.81 19.16 -12.76
N ILE A 14 5.30 18.67 -11.63
CA ILE A 14 4.16 17.74 -11.54
C ILE A 14 2.86 18.42 -12.00
N TYR A 15 2.69 19.70 -11.65
CA TYR A 15 1.59 20.54 -12.09
C TYR A 15 1.62 20.75 -13.60
N ARG A 16 2.79 20.99 -14.21
CA ARG A 16 2.92 21.11 -15.68
C ARG A 16 2.66 19.79 -16.42
N LEU A 17 2.94 18.65 -15.78
CA LEU A 17 2.59 17.31 -16.25
C LEU A 17 1.07 17.13 -16.39
N THR A 18 0.29 17.81 -15.54
CA THR A 18 -1.17 17.66 -15.45
C THR A 18 -1.97 18.82 -16.09
N MET A 19 -1.49 20.07 -16.02
CA MET A 19 -2.28 21.29 -16.31
C MET A 19 -2.24 21.83 -17.73
N LYS A 20 -1.25 21.46 -18.55
CA LYS A 20 -1.39 21.69 -19.99
C LYS A 20 -2.29 20.57 -20.50
N ASN A 21 -3.57 20.88 -20.70
CA ASN A 21 -4.71 20.08 -21.22
C ASN A 21 -4.47 19.23 -22.50
N HIS A 22 -3.21 18.97 -22.83
CA HIS A 22 -2.75 18.23 -23.96
C HIS A 22 -1.92 17.01 -23.56
N ILE A 23 -1.41 16.79 -22.34
CA ILE A 23 -0.58 15.59 -22.06
C ILE A 23 -1.42 14.34 -21.86
N PHE A 24 -2.51 14.36 -21.07
CA PHE A 24 -3.42 13.20 -20.98
C PHE A 24 -4.25 12.99 -22.25
N SER A 25 -4.68 14.09 -22.88
CA SER A 25 -5.29 14.09 -24.20
C SER A 25 -4.32 13.57 -25.28
N ALA A 26 -3.02 13.91 -25.20
CA ALA A 26 -1.98 13.40 -26.10
C ALA A 26 -1.54 11.99 -25.73
N ALA A 27 -1.57 11.56 -24.47
CA ALA A 27 -1.35 10.16 -24.12
C ALA A 27 -2.42 9.29 -24.80
N PHE A 28 -3.67 9.74 -24.81
CA PHE A 28 -4.77 9.10 -25.55
C PHE A 28 -4.62 9.21 -27.08
N LEU A 29 -4.22 10.38 -27.61
CA LEU A 29 -4.08 10.62 -29.06
C LEU A 29 -2.81 9.98 -29.66
N VAL A 30 -1.67 10.02 -28.98
CA VAL A 30 -0.38 9.46 -29.43
C VAL A 30 -0.43 7.92 -29.36
N THR A 31 -1.08 7.33 -28.37
CA THR A 31 -1.19 5.86 -28.28
C THR A 31 -2.23 5.27 -29.25
N SER A 32 -3.25 6.03 -29.66
CA SER A 32 -4.12 5.64 -30.78
C SER A 32 -3.37 5.47 -32.11
N SER A 33 -2.16 6.07 -32.23
CA SER A 33 -1.26 5.92 -33.38
C SER A 33 -0.15 4.87 -33.18
N LEU A 34 0.06 4.41 -31.94
CA LEU A 34 0.98 3.34 -31.55
C LEU A 34 0.16 2.09 -31.18
N ALA A 35 -0.67 1.62 -32.12
CA ALA A 35 -1.41 0.37 -31.97
C ALA A 35 -0.45 -0.84 -32.04
N ALA A 36 0.30 -1.08 -30.97
CA ALA A 36 0.87 -2.39 -30.71
C ALA A 36 -0.27 -3.41 -30.56
N LYS A 37 -0.07 -4.63 -31.05
CA LYS A 37 -1.09 -5.69 -31.02
C LYS A 37 -1.54 -5.92 -29.56
N PRO A 38 -2.85 -6.06 -29.30
CA PRO A 38 -3.36 -6.22 -27.95
C PRO A 38 -2.74 -7.46 -27.30
N GLN A 39 -2.17 -7.29 -26.10
CA GLN A 39 -1.85 -8.42 -25.24
C GLN A 39 -3.10 -8.75 -24.41
N LEU A 40 -3.58 -9.97 -24.53
CA LEU A 40 -4.72 -10.49 -23.78
C LEU A 40 -4.16 -11.25 -22.57
N THR A 41 -4.40 -10.73 -21.37
CA THR A 41 -4.14 -11.46 -20.13
C THR A 41 -5.47 -11.83 -19.49
N VAL A 42 -5.76 -13.13 -19.38
CA VAL A 42 -6.90 -13.66 -18.62
C VAL A 42 -6.36 -14.16 -17.29
N GLN A 43 -6.61 -13.46 -16.19
CA GLN A 43 -6.33 -13.97 -14.85
C GLN A 43 -7.54 -14.72 -14.33
N VAL A 44 -7.36 -16.01 -14.02
CA VAL A 44 -8.35 -16.84 -13.33
C VAL A 44 -7.88 -16.96 -11.88
N ARG A 45 -8.57 -16.32 -10.95
CA ARG A 45 -8.38 -16.56 -9.51
C ARG A 45 -9.29 -17.72 -9.10
N ASP A 46 -8.70 -18.75 -8.51
CA ASP A 46 -9.40 -19.96 -8.11
C ASP A 46 -10.27 -19.72 -6.87
N GLY A 47 -11.57 -19.58 -7.08
CA GLY A 47 -12.59 -19.59 -6.04
C GLY A 47 -13.30 -20.96 -6.05
N LYS A 48 -13.35 -21.62 -4.90
CA LYS A 48 -14.06 -22.87 -4.59
C LYS A 48 -15.13 -23.28 -5.61
N PHE A 49 -14.91 -24.42 -6.28
CA PHE A 49 -15.76 -25.00 -7.34
C PHE A 49 -17.08 -25.63 -6.87
N ASP A 50 -17.73 -25.11 -5.83
CA ASP A 50 -19.04 -25.65 -5.43
C ASP A 50 -20.20 -24.88 -6.11
N GLU A 51 -19.99 -23.62 -6.53
CA GLU A 51 -20.96 -22.81 -7.27
C GLU A 51 -20.22 -21.90 -8.27
N PHE A 52 -20.76 -21.65 -9.46
CA PHE A 52 -20.15 -20.79 -10.52
C PHE A 52 -19.96 -19.31 -10.11
N GLU A 53 -20.10 -18.97 -8.83
CA GLU A 53 -20.00 -17.61 -8.27
C GLU A 53 -18.57 -17.17 -7.92
N GLY A 54 -17.55 -18.01 -8.14
CA GLY A 54 -16.16 -17.74 -7.75
C GLY A 54 -15.24 -17.12 -8.82
N LEU A 55 -15.72 -16.92 -10.05
CA LEU A 55 -14.90 -16.43 -11.15
C LEU A 55 -15.19 -14.95 -11.42
N GLU A 56 -14.19 -14.09 -11.15
CA GLU A 56 -14.17 -12.69 -11.58
C GLU A 56 -13.17 -12.48 -12.72
N PRO A 57 -13.44 -12.96 -13.95
CA PRO A 57 -12.52 -12.72 -15.04
C PRO A 57 -12.50 -11.22 -15.35
N SER A 58 -11.33 -10.70 -15.70
CA SER A 58 -11.14 -9.33 -16.17
C SER A 58 -10.41 -9.34 -17.51
N PHE A 59 -10.67 -8.31 -18.31
CA PHE A 59 -9.93 -8.01 -19.53
C PHE A 59 -9.16 -6.72 -19.30
N THR A 60 -7.83 -6.80 -19.37
CA THR A 60 -6.96 -5.63 -19.35
C THR A 60 -6.33 -5.47 -20.72
N TRP A 61 -6.44 -4.27 -21.29
CA TRP A 61 -5.65 -3.84 -22.44
C TRP A 61 -4.71 -2.75 -21.96
N GLU A 62 -3.43 -2.84 -22.31
CA GLU A 62 -2.45 -1.80 -22.05
C GLU A 62 -1.54 -1.57 -23.26
N THR A 63 -1.01 -0.36 -23.37
CA THR A 63 0.03 -0.01 -24.33
C THR A 63 1.00 0.98 -23.70
N LYS A 64 2.25 0.93 -24.15
CA LYS A 64 3.32 1.79 -23.68
C LYS A 64 3.97 2.49 -24.87
N GLY A 65 4.45 3.70 -24.65
CA GLY A 65 5.16 4.49 -25.64
C GLY A 65 6.00 5.57 -24.98
N THR A 66 6.70 6.34 -25.81
CA THR A 66 7.49 7.48 -25.34
C THR A 66 7.14 8.72 -26.14
N SER A 67 7.17 9.88 -25.48
CA SER A 67 6.96 11.19 -26.12
C SER A 67 7.96 12.19 -25.56
N GLY A 68 9.03 12.47 -26.31
CA GLY A 68 10.14 13.26 -25.81
C GLY A 68 10.82 12.56 -24.63
N GLU A 69 10.83 13.23 -23.47
CA GLU A 69 11.40 12.74 -22.21
C GLU A 69 10.39 11.97 -21.35
N TYR A 70 9.16 11.78 -21.83
CA TYR A 70 8.10 11.11 -21.08
C TYR A 70 7.91 9.67 -21.54
N GLU A 71 7.85 8.76 -20.58
CA GLU A 71 7.30 7.42 -20.75
C GLU A 71 5.80 7.49 -20.51
N LEU A 72 5.02 6.94 -21.42
CA LEU A 72 3.57 7.00 -21.41
C LEU A 72 3.01 5.59 -21.41
N GLU A 73 2.07 5.33 -20.53
CA GLU A 73 1.30 4.10 -20.51
C GLU A 73 -0.19 4.45 -20.50
N CYS A 74 -1.01 3.65 -21.16
CA CYS A 74 -2.45 3.75 -20.99
C CYS A 74 -3.08 2.37 -21.10
N GLY A 75 -4.23 2.22 -20.46
CA GLY A 75 -4.95 0.98 -20.49
C GLY A 75 -6.44 1.11 -20.21
N ILE A 76 -7.11 0.00 -20.41
CA ILE A 76 -8.54 -0.18 -20.18
C ILE A 76 -8.69 -1.49 -19.42
N ASP A 77 -9.35 -1.44 -18.27
CA ASP A 77 -9.76 -2.63 -17.53
C ASP A 77 -11.27 -2.81 -17.66
N ILE A 78 -11.72 -4.04 -17.92
CA ILE A 78 -13.13 -4.39 -18.08
C ILE A 78 -13.41 -5.65 -17.29
N ALA A 79 -14.41 -5.62 -16.41
CA ALA A 79 -14.88 -6.85 -15.76
C ALA A 79 -15.59 -7.75 -16.79
N ALA A 80 -15.21 -9.02 -16.86
CA ALA A 80 -15.79 -10.00 -17.76
C ALA A 80 -16.97 -10.71 -17.08
N ARG A 81 -18.09 -10.00 -16.89
CA ARG A 81 -19.32 -10.61 -16.35
C ARG A 81 -20.25 -11.04 -17.49
N PRO A 82 -20.86 -12.24 -17.46
CA PRO A 82 -21.89 -12.61 -18.42
C PRO A 82 -23.05 -11.60 -18.34
N THR A 83 -23.16 -10.74 -19.35
CA THR A 83 -24.21 -9.71 -19.43
C THR A 83 -24.64 -9.56 -20.89
N THR A 84 -25.92 -9.24 -21.08
CA THR A 84 -26.46 -8.81 -22.38
C THR A 84 -26.23 -7.31 -22.60
N ASP A 85 -25.82 -6.57 -21.57
CA ASP A 85 -25.50 -5.15 -21.59
C ASP A 85 -24.00 -4.93 -21.38
N LEU A 86 -23.24 -4.92 -22.48
CA LEU A 86 -21.81 -4.64 -22.47
C LEU A 86 -21.49 -3.21 -21.98
N ALA A 87 -22.45 -2.29 -21.97
CA ALA A 87 -22.26 -0.94 -21.44
C ALA A 87 -22.35 -0.91 -19.91
N SER A 88 -23.00 -1.89 -19.28
CA SER A 88 -23.14 -1.99 -17.81
C SER A 88 -21.95 -2.63 -17.11
N LEU A 89 -20.96 -3.14 -17.85
CA LEU A 89 -19.75 -3.72 -17.24
C LEU A 89 -18.94 -2.59 -16.58
N PRO A 90 -18.42 -2.81 -15.36
CA PRO A 90 -17.40 -1.93 -14.79
C PRO A 90 -16.22 -1.84 -15.77
N LYS A 91 -15.93 -0.62 -16.20
CA LYS A 91 -14.76 -0.32 -17.03
C LYS A 91 -13.98 0.79 -16.36
N SER A 92 -12.67 0.67 -16.30
CA SER A 92 -11.80 1.80 -16.02
C SER A 92 -10.96 2.10 -17.25
N ILE A 93 -10.71 3.38 -17.49
CA ILE A 93 -9.77 3.87 -18.49
C ILE A 93 -8.73 4.65 -17.74
N TRP A 94 -7.46 4.31 -17.94
CA TRP A 94 -6.37 4.96 -17.24
C TRP A 94 -5.22 5.35 -18.17
N GLY A 95 -4.49 6.37 -17.76
CA GLY A 95 -3.25 6.82 -18.38
C GLY A 95 -2.23 7.13 -17.30
N LYS A 96 -0.96 6.82 -17.57
CA LYS A 96 0.18 7.13 -16.72
C LYS A 96 1.24 7.83 -17.56
N ALA A 97 1.82 8.89 -17.02
CA ALA A 97 2.99 9.54 -17.57
C ALA A 97 4.11 9.49 -16.53
N GLN A 98 5.31 9.18 -16.97
CA GLN A 98 6.51 9.07 -16.15
C GLN A 98 7.65 9.85 -16.79
N ARG A 99 8.52 10.41 -15.95
CA ARG A 99 9.81 10.94 -16.39
C ARG A 99 10.78 11.02 -15.23
N GLU A 100 12.05 10.97 -15.55
CA GLU A 100 13.12 11.36 -14.63
C GLU A 100 13.40 12.87 -14.77
N TYR A 101 13.54 13.58 -13.66
CA TYR A 101 13.93 14.99 -13.66
C TYR A 101 14.80 15.32 -12.44
N LYS A 102 16.09 15.58 -12.69
CA LYS A 102 17.08 15.95 -11.65
C LYS A 102 17.12 14.94 -10.48
N GLY A 103 17.22 13.66 -10.80
CA GLY A 103 17.27 12.57 -9.81
C GLY A 103 15.92 12.25 -9.17
N TRP A 104 14.82 12.84 -9.66
CA TRP A 104 13.47 12.47 -9.25
C TRP A 104 12.77 11.67 -10.35
N ASP A 105 12.29 10.49 -10.00
CA ASP A 105 11.32 9.73 -10.81
C ASP A 105 9.92 10.25 -10.51
N LEU A 106 9.40 11.03 -11.45
CA LEU A 106 8.08 11.64 -11.35
C LEU A 106 7.08 10.82 -12.15
N SER A 107 5.96 10.46 -11.52
CA SER A 107 4.85 9.80 -12.20
C SER A 107 3.52 10.49 -11.93
N GLY A 108 2.63 10.45 -12.92
CA GLY A 108 1.26 10.90 -12.80
C GLY A 108 0.32 9.91 -13.48
N ARG A 109 -0.56 9.30 -12.71
CA ARG A 109 -1.61 8.38 -13.19
C ARG A 109 -2.97 9.05 -13.05
N ALA A 110 -3.80 8.95 -14.07
CA ALA A 110 -5.20 9.33 -14.02
C ALA A 110 -6.07 8.15 -14.45
N GLU A 111 -7.16 7.91 -13.74
CA GLU A 111 -8.11 6.83 -14.01
C GLU A 111 -9.55 7.34 -13.93
N VAL A 112 -10.34 7.06 -14.95
CA VAL A 112 -11.78 7.34 -14.99
C VAL A 112 -12.54 6.02 -14.96
N GLN A 113 -13.49 5.90 -14.06
CA GLN A 113 -14.39 4.75 -14.00
C GLN A 113 -15.65 5.05 -14.80
N ALA A 114 -16.17 4.07 -15.54
CA ALA A 114 -17.28 4.24 -16.46
C ALA A 114 -18.62 4.58 -15.79
N ASP A 115 -18.78 4.20 -14.52
CA ASP A 115 -19.91 4.55 -13.66
C ASP A 115 -19.82 5.99 -13.12
N VAL A 116 -18.62 6.58 -13.09
CA VAL A 116 -18.38 7.98 -12.69
C VAL A 116 -17.56 8.72 -13.77
N PRO A 117 -18.07 8.84 -15.01
CA PRO A 117 -17.27 9.29 -16.16
C PRO A 117 -16.84 10.76 -16.09
N ASN A 118 -17.42 11.53 -15.16
CA ASN A 118 -17.14 12.96 -14.99
C ASN A 118 -16.09 13.23 -13.90
N GLN A 119 -15.45 12.19 -13.36
CA GLN A 119 -14.43 12.30 -12.33
C GLN A 119 -13.29 11.32 -12.65
N ALA A 120 -12.07 11.83 -12.68
CA ALA A 120 -10.86 11.03 -12.70
C ALA A 120 -10.27 10.97 -11.30
N LYS A 121 -9.83 9.79 -10.87
CA LYS A 121 -8.87 9.62 -9.78
C LYS A 121 -7.49 9.93 -10.33
N VAL A 122 -6.70 10.70 -9.60
CA VAL A 122 -5.36 11.12 -10.00
C VAL A 122 -4.40 10.73 -8.89
N GLU A 123 -3.32 10.07 -9.25
CA GLU A 123 -2.20 9.75 -8.37
C GLU A 123 -0.95 10.40 -8.94
N LEU A 124 -0.24 11.16 -8.11
CA LEU A 124 1.02 11.78 -8.47
C LEU A 124 2.07 11.23 -7.51
N GLU A 125 3.19 10.79 -8.05
CA GLU A 125 4.30 10.25 -7.29
C GLU A 125 5.59 10.97 -7.69
N GLY A 126 6.42 11.25 -6.69
CA GLY A 126 7.80 11.66 -6.89
C GLY A 126 8.68 10.83 -6.00
N ASP A 127 9.58 10.06 -6.59
CA ASP A 127 10.58 9.27 -5.89
C ASP A 127 11.97 9.84 -6.15
N ASN A 128 12.81 9.90 -5.14
CA ASN A 128 14.22 10.21 -5.27
C ASN A 128 15.00 9.20 -4.43
N GLU A 129 15.52 8.16 -5.09
CA GLU A 129 16.27 7.09 -4.44
C GLU A 129 17.56 7.61 -3.77
N GLU A 130 18.26 8.57 -4.38
CA GLU A 130 19.52 9.12 -3.85
C GLU A 130 19.31 9.88 -2.55
N GLU A 131 18.26 10.69 -2.50
CA GLU A 131 17.85 11.44 -1.32
C GLU A 131 16.92 10.63 -0.44
N ASP A 132 16.53 9.42 -0.84
CA ASP A 132 15.72 8.51 -0.04
C ASP A 132 14.40 9.16 0.42
N VAL A 133 13.72 9.77 -0.55
CA VAL A 133 12.45 10.49 -0.38
C VAL A 133 11.44 10.00 -1.40
N ASN A 134 10.25 9.65 -0.94
CA ASN A 134 9.10 9.40 -1.80
C ASN A 134 7.94 10.31 -1.36
N VAL A 135 7.18 10.84 -2.32
CA VAL A 135 5.99 11.64 -2.07
C VAL A 135 4.88 11.14 -2.98
N LYS A 136 3.71 10.85 -2.40
CA LYS A 136 2.49 10.45 -3.12
C LYS A 136 1.36 11.41 -2.83
N ILE A 137 0.62 11.78 -3.87
CA ILE A 137 -0.53 12.67 -3.78
C ILE A 137 -1.68 11.99 -4.49
N PHE A 138 -2.76 11.76 -3.75
CA PHE A 138 -4.02 11.27 -4.26
C PHE A 138 -4.97 12.46 -4.42
N ALA A 139 -5.49 12.62 -5.62
CA ALA A 139 -6.35 13.72 -6.01
C ALA A 139 -7.53 13.20 -6.84
N SER A 140 -8.51 14.06 -7.06
CA SER A 140 -9.57 13.83 -8.03
C SER A 140 -9.69 15.03 -8.97
N ALA A 141 -10.00 14.77 -10.23
CA ALA A 141 -10.19 15.78 -11.26
C ALA A 141 -11.55 15.62 -11.93
N GLY A 142 -12.40 16.64 -11.81
CA GLY A 142 -13.69 16.72 -12.50
C GLY A 142 -13.96 18.16 -12.93
N LYS A 143 -15.03 18.78 -12.40
CA LYS A 143 -15.26 20.23 -12.58
C LYS A 143 -14.15 21.10 -11.99
N LYS A 144 -13.50 20.60 -10.94
CA LYS A 144 -12.32 21.17 -10.28
C LYS A 144 -11.40 20.02 -9.87
N MET A 145 -10.13 20.33 -9.64
CA MET A 145 -9.20 19.40 -9.01
C MET A 145 -9.29 19.56 -7.49
N SER A 146 -9.27 18.45 -6.76
CA SER A 146 -9.15 18.40 -5.30
C SER A 146 -8.09 17.39 -4.90
N VAL A 147 -7.29 17.71 -3.88
CA VAL A 147 -6.37 16.74 -3.27
C VAL A 147 -7.12 16.07 -2.13
N ALA A 148 -7.11 14.75 -2.11
CA ALA A 148 -7.75 13.93 -1.08
C ALA A 148 -6.74 13.52 0.00
N ARG A 149 -5.52 13.13 -0.40
CA ARG A 149 -4.51 12.62 0.53
C ARG A 149 -3.10 12.91 0.03
N VAL A 150 -2.21 13.20 0.96
CA VAL A 150 -0.77 13.33 0.73
C VAL A 150 -0.05 12.35 1.66
N GLU A 151 0.91 11.63 1.10
CA GLU A 151 1.80 10.73 1.82
C GLU A 151 3.23 11.10 1.45
N ALA A 152 4.15 11.04 2.41
CA ALA A 152 5.56 11.12 2.12
C ALA A 152 6.31 10.08 2.96
N THR A 153 7.47 9.68 2.47
CA THR A 153 8.41 8.78 3.13
C THR A 153 9.77 9.43 3.02
N LYS A 154 10.46 9.61 4.13
CA LYS A 154 11.86 10.05 4.16
C LYS A 154 12.68 9.07 4.96
N GLY A 155 13.66 8.45 4.34
CA GLY A 155 14.71 7.71 5.03
C GLY A 155 15.98 8.55 5.22
N PHE A 156 16.74 8.25 6.26
CA PHE A 156 18.11 8.73 6.44
C PHE A 156 18.86 7.90 7.47
N GLU A 157 20.19 7.93 7.40
CA GLU A 157 21.06 7.30 8.40
C GLU A 157 21.33 8.27 9.56
N SER A 158 21.29 7.74 10.78
CA SER A 158 21.65 8.44 12.02
C SER A 158 22.63 7.58 12.82
N GLY A 159 23.93 7.75 12.55
CA GLY A 159 24.96 6.84 13.04
C GLY A 159 24.88 5.52 12.28
N ASP A 160 24.85 4.39 13.00
CA ASP A 160 24.66 3.05 12.39
C ASP A 160 23.19 2.63 12.35
N ALA A 161 22.25 3.54 12.60
CA ALA A 161 20.82 3.27 12.60
C ALA A 161 20.14 3.93 11.41
N ARG A 162 19.20 3.20 10.84
CA ARG A 162 18.28 3.66 9.80
C ARG A 162 17.08 4.33 10.44
N VAL A 163 16.71 5.53 9.99
CA VAL A 163 15.50 6.22 10.42
C VAL A 163 14.58 6.42 9.21
N THR A 164 13.29 6.17 9.38
CA THR A 164 12.25 6.46 8.39
C THR A 164 11.15 7.32 8.99
N VAL A 165 10.62 8.25 8.20
CA VAL A 165 9.57 9.18 8.61
C VAL A 165 8.50 9.18 7.53
N ASN A 166 7.32 8.69 7.87
CA ASN A 166 6.21 8.48 6.94
C ASN A 166 4.99 9.29 7.37
N PRO A 167 4.95 10.61 7.13
CA PRO A 167 3.77 11.40 7.38
C PRO A 167 2.70 11.14 6.31
N ARG A 168 1.45 11.08 6.76
CA ARG A 168 0.26 11.04 5.93
C ARG A 168 -0.72 12.09 6.39
N TYR A 169 -1.38 12.73 5.43
CA TYR A 169 -2.45 13.68 5.69
C TYR A 169 -3.62 13.45 4.74
N ASP A 170 -4.79 13.17 5.30
CA ASP A 170 -6.07 13.10 4.62
C ASP A 170 -6.71 14.49 4.66
N VAL A 171 -6.78 15.12 3.49
CA VAL A 171 -7.30 16.49 3.32
C VAL A 171 -8.82 16.50 3.46
N ASP A 172 -9.50 15.43 3.03
CA ASP A 172 -10.96 15.36 3.05
C ASP A 172 -11.48 15.20 4.49
N HIS A 173 -10.74 14.52 5.35
CA HIS A 173 -11.09 14.28 6.75
C HIS A 173 -10.37 15.17 7.76
N GLU A 174 -9.44 16.03 7.31
CA GLU A 174 -8.58 16.87 8.16
C GLU A 174 -7.86 16.07 9.25
N ASP A 175 -7.39 14.89 8.87
CA ASP A 175 -6.74 13.93 9.74
C ASP A 175 -5.33 13.60 9.26
N GLY A 176 -4.41 13.43 10.19
CA GLY A 176 -3.01 13.24 9.88
C GLY A 176 -2.33 12.33 10.87
N ASP A 177 -1.48 11.47 10.34
CA ASP A 177 -0.69 10.53 11.10
C ASP A 177 0.78 10.59 10.64
N VAL A 178 1.67 10.16 11.54
CA VAL A 178 3.09 10.00 11.24
C VAL A 178 3.54 8.66 11.79
N ILE A 179 4.16 7.85 10.93
CA ILE A 179 4.86 6.65 11.34
C ILE A 179 6.36 6.94 11.30
N LEU A 180 7.02 6.82 12.45
CA LEU A 180 8.47 6.92 12.58
C LEU A 180 9.04 5.50 12.75
N GLY A 181 9.91 5.09 11.85
CA GLY A 181 10.71 3.88 11.98
C GLY A 181 12.13 4.20 12.42
N TRP A 182 12.67 3.35 13.28
CA TRP A 182 14.09 3.32 13.61
C TRP A 182 14.54 1.86 13.59
N ALA A 183 15.62 1.55 12.89
CA ALA A 183 16.14 0.20 12.82
C ALA A 183 17.66 0.20 12.96
N LYS A 184 18.18 -0.69 13.80
CA LYS A 184 19.61 -0.95 13.94
C LYS A 184 19.83 -2.40 14.37
N ASP A 185 20.78 -3.06 13.73
CA ASP A 185 21.18 -4.43 14.03
C ASP A 185 19.98 -5.39 14.04
N LYS A 186 19.58 -5.85 15.23
CA LYS A 186 18.49 -6.79 15.49
C LYS A 186 17.27 -6.11 16.11
N THR A 187 17.23 -4.78 16.10
CA THR A 187 16.23 -3.95 16.79
C THR A 187 15.51 -3.04 15.80
N GLU A 188 14.19 -3.03 15.88
CA GLU A 188 13.32 -2.12 15.15
C GLU A 188 12.38 -1.43 16.14
N ILE A 189 12.14 -0.15 15.95
CA ILE A 189 11.21 0.65 16.74
C ILE A 189 10.28 1.34 15.74
N GLU A 190 8.99 1.18 15.94
CA GLU A 190 7.96 1.88 15.20
C GLU A 190 7.17 2.75 16.18
N LEU A 191 7.08 4.04 15.89
CA LEU A 191 6.23 4.98 16.61
C LEU A 191 5.15 5.47 15.64
N ILE A 192 3.90 5.18 15.96
CA ILE A 192 2.72 5.69 15.26
C ILE A 192 2.17 6.82 16.10
N ALA A 193 1.94 7.98 15.48
CA ALA A 193 1.31 9.11 16.13
C ALA A 193 0.27 9.76 15.21
N ASP A 194 -0.97 9.80 15.67
CA ASP A 194 -2.08 10.54 15.08
C ASP A 194 -2.70 11.48 16.15
N ARG A 195 -3.80 12.16 15.79
CA ARG A 195 -4.47 13.13 16.68
C ARG A 195 -5.01 12.48 17.96
N ASP A 196 -5.52 11.25 17.87
CA ASP A 196 -6.29 10.59 18.91
C ASP A 196 -5.53 9.44 19.59
N ASN A 197 -4.48 8.94 18.95
CA ASN A 197 -3.71 7.80 19.40
C ASN A 197 -2.22 7.97 19.11
N GLN A 198 -1.39 7.53 20.05
CA GLN A 198 0.03 7.30 19.82
C GLN A 198 0.39 5.91 20.33
N SER A 199 1.23 5.18 19.60
CA SER A 199 1.75 3.89 20.05
C SER A 199 3.20 3.70 19.63
N ILE A 200 3.98 3.07 20.51
CA ILE A 200 5.33 2.62 20.23
C ILE A 200 5.37 1.10 20.25
N LYS A 201 5.90 0.49 19.19
CA LYS A 201 6.23 -0.93 19.10
C LYS A 201 7.75 -1.04 19.01
N ILE A 202 8.33 -1.88 19.86
CA ILE A 202 9.75 -2.25 19.77
C ILE A 202 9.76 -3.70 19.33
N SER A 203 10.69 -4.09 18.47
CA SER A 203 10.86 -5.44 17.94
C SER A 203 12.33 -5.77 18.04
N GLN A 204 12.68 -6.79 18.81
CA GLN A 204 14.06 -7.20 19.06
C GLN A 204 14.22 -8.69 18.75
N GLN A 205 15.08 -8.99 17.78
CA GLN A 205 15.60 -10.32 17.57
C GLN A 205 16.68 -10.61 18.64
N LEU A 206 16.47 -11.66 19.44
CA LEU A 206 17.36 -12.03 20.55
C LEU A 206 18.46 -13.00 20.08
N ASP A 207 18.09 -13.96 19.23
CA ASP A 207 18.97 -14.93 18.56
C ASP A 207 18.39 -15.32 17.20
N ASP A 208 18.75 -16.46 16.61
CA ASP A 208 18.24 -16.80 15.26
C ASP A 208 16.79 -17.29 15.27
N ASP A 209 16.28 -17.68 16.44
CA ASP A 209 14.96 -18.30 16.58
C ASP A 209 13.98 -17.44 17.38
N ASN A 210 14.45 -16.53 18.24
CA ASN A 210 13.61 -15.85 19.23
C ASN A 210 13.54 -14.34 19.00
N ARG A 211 12.31 -13.82 18.96
CA ARG A 211 12.00 -12.40 18.84
C ARG A 211 11.03 -11.96 19.92
N VAL A 212 11.22 -10.75 20.47
CA VAL A 212 10.28 -10.14 21.41
C VAL A 212 9.87 -8.77 20.88
N ALA A 213 8.57 -8.47 20.96
CA ALA A 213 8.04 -7.19 20.51
C ALA A 213 7.03 -6.59 21.49
N PRO A 214 7.47 -5.78 22.48
CA PRO A 214 6.55 -5.03 23.33
C PRO A 214 5.95 -3.83 22.59
N MET A 215 4.72 -3.49 22.96
CA MET A 215 3.95 -2.37 22.45
C MET A 215 3.37 -1.59 23.62
N TYR A 216 3.38 -0.27 23.51
CA TYR A 216 2.75 0.64 24.45
C TYR A 216 1.92 1.65 23.66
N ALA A 217 0.66 1.85 24.03
CA ALA A 217 -0.21 2.85 23.45
C ALA A 217 -0.61 3.91 24.48
N SER A 218 -0.90 5.11 23.99
CA SER A 218 -1.25 6.32 24.75
C SER A 218 -2.51 6.15 25.63
N ASN A 219 -3.41 5.26 25.23
CA ASN A 219 -4.60 4.87 25.98
C ASN A 219 -4.30 3.96 27.19
N GLY A 220 -3.02 3.61 27.42
CA GLY A 220 -2.57 2.73 28.49
C GLY A 220 -2.53 1.25 28.12
N THR A 221 -2.91 0.87 26.90
CA THR A 221 -2.77 -0.50 26.42
C THR A 221 -1.28 -0.86 26.36
N VAL A 222 -0.95 -2.02 26.90
CA VAL A 222 0.36 -2.64 26.82
C VAL A 222 0.16 -4.01 26.18
N ALA A 223 1.01 -4.38 25.23
CA ALA A 223 1.06 -5.74 24.72
C ALA A 223 2.50 -6.22 24.63
N VAL A 224 2.71 -7.52 24.78
CA VAL A 224 4.03 -8.14 24.55
C VAL A 224 3.84 -9.34 23.65
N GLU A 225 4.48 -9.28 22.49
CA GLU A 225 4.61 -10.42 21.58
C GLU A 225 5.95 -11.12 21.83
N TRP A 226 5.94 -12.44 21.85
CA TRP A 226 7.13 -13.27 21.81
C TRP A 226 6.93 -14.33 20.73
N GLU A 227 7.88 -14.38 19.81
CA GLU A 227 7.87 -15.32 18.70
C GLU A 227 9.09 -16.24 18.80
N ARG A 228 8.86 -17.53 18.60
CA ARG A 228 9.90 -18.54 18.50
C ARG A 228 9.74 -19.34 17.22
N GLN A 229 10.74 -19.28 16.36
CA GLN A 229 10.89 -20.18 15.23
C GLN A 229 11.34 -21.57 15.73
N LEU A 230 10.75 -22.60 15.15
CA LEU A 230 11.01 -24.01 15.47
C LEU A 230 11.70 -24.76 14.32
N GLY A 231 12.00 -24.06 13.22
CA GLY A 231 12.58 -24.60 11.99
C GLY A 231 11.52 -25.08 10.99
N GLU A 232 11.92 -25.21 9.72
CA GLU A 232 11.06 -25.72 8.64
C GLU A 232 9.68 -25.03 8.57
N ASP A 233 9.66 -23.70 8.63
CA ASP A 233 8.44 -22.87 8.61
C ASP A 233 7.49 -23.04 9.82
N ASN A 234 7.96 -23.66 10.89
CA ASN A 234 7.18 -23.83 12.12
C ASN A 234 7.51 -22.72 13.12
N SER A 235 6.49 -22.20 13.80
CA SER A 235 6.69 -21.11 14.77
C SER A 235 5.63 -21.11 15.87
N VAL A 236 5.96 -20.51 17.01
CA VAL A 236 5.02 -20.21 18.08
C VAL A 236 5.07 -18.71 18.34
N LEU A 237 3.92 -18.05 18.23
CA LEU A 237 3.73 -16.66 18.59
C LEU A 237 2.85 -16.59 19.84
N THR A 238 3.36 -16.02 20.91
CA THR A 238 2.60 -15.71 22.12
C THR A 238 2.41 -14.21 22.21
N LYS A 239 1.18 -13.74 22.37
CA LYS A 239 0.87 -12.34 22.63
C LYS A 239 0.15 -12.22 23.97
N ILE A 240 0.61 -11.27 24.78
CA ILE A 240 0.03 -11.00 26.09
C ILE A 240 -0.46 -9.56 26.11
N THR A 241 -1.76 -9.38 26.32
CA THR A 241 -2.39 -8.08 26.54
C THR A 241 -2.97 -8.07 27.96
N PRO A 242 -2.30 -7.43 28.95
CA PRO A 242 -2.71 -7.48 30.34
C PRO A 242 -4.15 -6.99 30.54
N ASN A 243 -4.91 -7.73 31.37
CA ASN A 243 -6.34 -7.51 31.61
C ASN A 243 -7.26 -7.68 30.39
N GLU A 244 -6.75 -8.30 29.32
CA GLU A 244 -7.57 -8.69 28.17
C GLU A 244 -7.41 -10.17 27.87
N CYS A 245 -6.23 -10.61 27.41
CA CYS A 245 -6.00 -11.99 26.98
C CYS A 245 -4.51 -12.40 26.96
N ILE A 246 -4.30 -13.72 26.94
CA ILE A 246 -3.10 -14.36 26.39
C ILE A 246 -3.54 -15.09 25.12
N GLU A 247 -2.86 -14.82 24.01
CA GLU A 247 -3.03 -15.51 22.74
C GLU A 247 -1.77 -16.33 22.45
N VAL A 248 -1.95 -17.57 22.01
CA VAL A 248 -0.87 -18.43 21.55
C VAL A 248 -1.26 -18.98 20.19
N GLU A 249 -0.51 -18.60 19.17
CA GLU A 249 -0.59 -19.16 17.84
C GLU A 249 0.58 -20.11 17.61
N TRP A 250 0.27 -21.32 17.15
CA TRP A 250 1.24 -22.30 16.72
C TRP A 250 1.04 -22.57 15.23
N HIS A 251 2.07 -22.30 14.46
CA HIS A 251 2.16 -22.62 13.05
C HIS A 251 3.01 -23.88 12.85
N ASP A 252 2.45 -24.86 12.16
CA ASP A 252 3.09 -26.13 11.80
C ASP A 252 2.82 -26.44 10.32
N HIS A 253 3.70 -25.96 9.44
CA HIS A 253 3.55 -25.99 7.99
C HIS A 253 2.17 -25.51 7.50
N ASP A 254 1.28 -26.43 7.11
CA ASP A 254 -0.06 -26.12 6.61
C ASP A 254 -1.10 -25.98 7.75
N TRP A 255 -0.69 -26.16 9.02
CA TRP A 255 -1.57 -26.09 10.18
C TRP A 255 -1.35 -24.82 11.00
N THR A 256 -2.44 -24.26 11.50
CA THR A 256 -2.42 -23.16 12.46
C THR A 256 -3.37 -23.48 13.60
N ALA A 257 -2.86 -23.49 14.83
CA ALA A 257 -3.67 -23.59 16.04
C ALA A 257 -3.57 -22.26 16.79
N ASN A 258 -4.71 -21.69 17.16
CA ASN A 258 -4.80 -20.46 17.94
C ASN A 258 -5.54 -20.76 19.25
N VAL A 259 -4.92 -20.41 20.37
CA VAL A 259 -5.48 -20.52 21.72
C VAL A 259 -5.57 -19.13 22.31
N GLU A 260 -6.78 -18.69 22.63
CA GLU A 260 -7.04 -17.41 23.30
C GLU A 260 -7.53 -17.69 24.72
N VAL A 261 -6.89 -17.09 25.71
CA VAL A 261 -7.23 -17.21 27.12
C VAL A 261 -7.56 -15.82 27.65
N PRO A 262 -8.85 -15.49 27.88
CA PRO A 262 -9.23 -14.21 28.47
C PRO A 262 -8.67 -14.05 29.88
N ILE A 263 -8.26 -12.83 30.24
CA ILE A 263 -7.72 -12.49 31.56
C ILE A 263 -8.37 -11.22 32.05
N GLU A 264 -8.85 -11.23 33.29
CA GLU A 264 -9.43 -10.05 33.93
C GLU A 264 -8.85 -9.90 35.34
N GLY A 265 -7.91 -8.96 35.52
CA GLY A 265 -7.17 -8.81 36.77
C GLY A 265 -6.39 -10.09 37.11
N THR A 266 -6.79 -10.76 38.20
CA THR A 266 -6.18 -12.03 38.63
C THR A 266 -6.97 -13.27 38.18
N LYS A 267 -8.06 -13.10 37.42
CA LYS A 267 -8.89 -14.20 36.94
C LYS A 267 -8.46 -14.61 35.54
N VAL A 268 -8.41 -15.92 35.32
CA VAL A 268 -8.16 -16.53 34.02
C VAL A 268 -9.45 -17.19 33.55
N GLY A 269 -9.90 -16.83 32.35
CA GLY A 269 -11.09 -17.38 31.70
C GLY A 269 -10.86 -18.77 31.12
N GLY A 270 -11.91 -19.33 30.51
CA GLY A 270 -11.80 -20.57 29.76
C GLY A 270 -11.09 -20.33 28.41
N PRO A 271 -10.20 -21.23 27.97
CA PRO A 271 -9.53 -21.08 26.68
C PRO A 271 -10.53 -21.28 25.53
N ALA A 272 -10.45 -20.42 24.52
CA ALA A 272 -11.01 -20.65 23.20
C ALA A 272 -9.91 -21.22 22.30
N VAL A 273 -10.21 -22.28 21.55
CA VAL A 273 -9.24 -22.95 20.69
C VAL A 273 -9.79 -23.04 19.27
N THR A 274 -9.02 -22.57 18.31
CA THR A 274 -9.31 -22.68 16.88
C THR A 274 -8.17 -23.41 16.18
N ILE A 275 -8.49 -24.34 15.29
CA ILE A 275 -7.49 -25.07 14.49
C ILE A 275 -7.91 -24.97 13.02
N LYS A 276 -6.98 -24.52 12.19
CA LYS A 276 -7.13 -24.39 10.73
C LYS A 276 -6.05 -25.23 10.04
N ARG A 277 -6.41 -25.78 8.88
CA ARG A 277 -5.45 -26.37 7.93
C ARG A 277 -5.61 -25.71 6.57
N GLU A 278 -4.51 -25.32 5.95
CA GLU A 278 -4.47 -24.91 4.56
C GLU A 278 -4.31 -26.14 3.65
N VAL A 279 -5.07 -26.17 2.56
CA VAL A 279 -5.03 -27.29 1.60
C VAL A 279 -4.72 -26.68 0.24
N LYS A 280 -3.55 -27.01 -0.31
CA LYS A 280 -3.12 -26.63 -1.65
C LYS A 280 -3.45 -27.79 -2.61
N PHE A 281 -4.11 -27.48 -3.73
CA PHE A 281 -4.47 -28.42 -4.78
C PHE A 281 -3.52 -28.30 -5.98
#